data_AF-K9T2Y4-F1
#
_entry.id   AF-K9T2Y4-F1
#
_cell.length_a   1.000
_cell.length_b   1.000
_cell.length_c   1.000
_cell.angle_alpha   90.00
_cell.angle_beta   90.00
_cell.angle_gamma   90.00
#
_symmetry.space_group_name_H-M   'P 1'
#
loop_
_entity.id
_entity.type
_entity.pdbx_description
1 polymer ?
#
loop_
_entity_poly.entity_id
_entity_poly.type
_entity_poly.pdbx_seq_one_letter_code
_entity_poly.pdbx_strand_id
1 'polypeptide(L)'
;MSKFEELCQAYAAARKDYLESMQMRQDFVDSFVRKMSDYFQCPVEKTDVSFDERGIMYFSILITLYENPSQPEKFASEIVNVSLTLDKILDNYVVVILPWGKEFKLFWDEFNKFEEVYEFIFEKIKEAYTSGITDLSPENKTRNLGWEF
;
A
#
# COMPACT_ATOMS: atom_id res chain seq x y z
N MET A 1 28.20 -8.09 -35.41
CA MET A 1 27.65 -7.33 -34.27
C MET A 1 28.81 -6.64 -33.57
N SER A 2 28.70 -5.34 -33.33
CA SER A 2 29.72 -4.54 -32.62
C SER A 2 29.55 -4.63 -31.10
N LYS A 3 30.58 -4.26 -30.35
CA LYS A 3 30.50 -4.17 -28.89
C LYS A 3 29.46 -3.16 -28.40
N PHE A 4 29.23 -2.09 -29.17
CA PHE A 4 28.17 -1.14 -28.87
C PHE A 4 26.79 -1.75 -29.08
N GLU A 5 26.59 -2.52 -30.15
CA GLU A 5 25.32 -3.24 -30.41
C GLU A 5 25.03 -4.28 -29.32
N GLU A 6 26.04 -5.01 -28.83
CA GLU A 6 25.91 -5.92 -27.67
C GLU A 6 25.42 -5.17 -26.42
N LEU A 7 25.98 -4.00 -26.11
CA LEU A 7 25.56 -3.17 -24.98
C LEU A 7 24.13 -2.63 -25.16
N CYS A 8 23.77 -2.17 -26.35
CA CYS A 8 22.42 -1.69 -26.64
C CYS A 8 21.38 -2.81 -26.50
N GLN A 9 21.69 -4.04 -26.91
CA GLN A 9 20.81 -5.19 -26.72
C GLN A 9 20.63 -5.54 -25.25
N ALA A 10 21.72 -5.56 -24.47
CA ALA A 10 21.66 -5.80 -23.03
C ALA A 10 20.83 -4.72 -22.32
N TYR A 11 21.01 -3.45 -22.68
CA TYR A 11 20.19 -2.34 -22.16
C TYR A 11 18.72 -2.48 -22.55
N ALA A 12 18.41 -2.82 -23.79
CA ALA A 12 17.03 -2.99 -24.25
C ALA A 12 16.32 -4.13 -23.51
N ALA A 13 17.00 -5.25 -23.27
CA ALA A 13 16.48 -6.36 -22.47
C ALA A 13 16.21 -5.92 -21.02
N ALA A 14 17.21 -5.32 -20.36
CA ALA A 14 17.06 -4.84 -18.97
C ALA A 14 15.92 -3.81 -18.83
N ARG A 15 15.77 -2.90 -19.81
CA ARG A 15 14.68 -1.92 -19.82
C ARG A 15 13.31 -2.57 -19.98
N LYS A 16 13.20 -3.59 -20.83
CA LYS A 16 11.95 -4.34 -21.01
C LYS A 16 11.57 -5.06 -19.72
N ASP A 17 12.51 -5.80 -19.12
CA ASP A 17 12.30 -6.53 -17.88
C ASP A 17 11.89 -5.61 -16.72
N TYR A 18 12.51 -4.42 -16.65
CA TYR A 18 12.12 -3.39 -15.68
C TYR A 18 10.66 -2.94 -15.87
N LEU A 19 10.25 -2.59 -17.09
CA LEU A 19 8.88 -2.14 -17.37
C LEU A 19 7.84 -3.23 -17.06
N GLU A 20 8.11 -4.48 -17.42
CA GLU A 20 7.23 -5.61 -17.10
C GLU A 20 7.12 -5.84 -15.58
N SER A 21 8.25 -5.74 -14.86
CA SER A 21 8.27 -5.84 -13.39
C SER A 21 7.49 -4.72 -12.70
N MET A 22 7.57 -3.49 -13.23
CA MET A 22 6.80 -2.35 -12.75
C MET A 22 5.30 -2.58 -12.91
N GLN A 23 4.87 -3.00 -14.10
CA GLN A 23 3.45 -3.29 -14.38
C GLN A 23 2.91 -4.38 -13.46
N MET A 24 3.62 -5.50 -13.30
CA MET A 24 3.19 -6.61 -12.43
C MET A 24 3.03 -6.19 -10.96
N ARG A 25 3.85 -5.25 -10.47
CA ARG A 25 3.71 -4.72 -9.11
C ARG A 25 2.54 -3.77 -8.99
N GLN A 26 2.27 -2.99 -10.03
CA GLN A 26 1.10 -2.11 -10.04
C GLN A 26 -0.20 -2.92 -10.06
N ASP A 27 -0.27 -3.97 -10.89
CA ASP A 27 -1.38 -4.92 -10.91
C ASP A 27 -1.56 -5.61 -9.55
N PHE A 28 -0.45 -5.92 -8.86
CA PHE A 28 -0.47 -6.45 -7.49
C PHE A 28 -1.14 -5.47 -6.53
N VAL A 29 -0.66 -4.22 -6.48
CA VAL A 29 -1.20 -3.20 -5.58
C VAL A 29 -2.68 -2.94 -5.86
N ASP A 30 -3.07 -2.85 -7.13
CA ASP A 30 -4.47 -2.62 -7.50
C ASP A 30 -5.38 -3.77 -7.03
N SER A 31 -4.93 -5.02 -7.20
CA SER A 31 -5.63 -6.20 -6.68
C SER A 31 -5.68 -6.23 -5.16
N PHE A 32 -4.57 -5.90 -4.50
CA PHE A 32 -4.45 -5.85 -3.04
C PHE A 32 -5.37 -4.79 -2.42
N VAL A 33 -5.43 -3.58 -2.99
CA VAL A 33 -6.27 -2.49 -2.50
C VAL A 33 -7.76 -2.79 -2.73
N ARG A 34 -8.11 -3.32 -3.91
CA ARG A 34 -9.50 -3.74 -4.18
C ARG A 34 -9.98 -4.79 -3.17
N LYS A 35 -9.17 -5.83 -2.91
CA LYS A 35 -9.52 -6.88 -1.95
C LYS A 35 -9.57 -6.36 -0.52
N MET A 36 -8.76 -5.37 -0.17
CA MET A 36 -8.85 -4.70 1.14
C MET A 36 -10.17 -3.94 1.28
N SER A 37 -10.62 -3.28 0.21
CA SER A 37 -11.92 -2.61 0.17
C SER A 37 -13.07 -3.61 0.38
N ASP A 38 -13.00 -4.79 -0.25
CA ASP A 38 -13.95 -5.87 -0.02
C ASP A 38 -13.91 -6.38 1.43
N TYR A 39 -12.72 -6.54 2.02
CA TYR A 39 -12.52 -7.02 3.39
C TYR A 39 -13.07 -6.04 4.44
N PHE A 40 -12.75 -4.75 4.32
CA PHE A 40 -13.26 -3.72 5.23
C PHE A 40 -14.69 -3.28 4.94
N GLN A 41 -15.26 -3.71 3.81
CA GLN A 41 -16.57 -3.28 3.34
C GLN A 41 -16.70 -1.75 3.26
N CYS A 42 -15.61 -1.08 2.88
CA CYS A 42 -15.56 0.37 2.70
C CYS A 42 -14.63 0.74 1.54
N PRO A 43 -14.80 1.91 0.91
CA PRO A 43 -13.86 2.38 -0.10
C PRO A 43 -12.46 2.55 0.49
N VAL A 44 -11.48 1.91 -0.17
CA VAL A 44 -10.06 2.10 0.12
C VAL A 44 -9.42 2.66 -1.14
N GLU A 45 -8.78 3.81 -1.01
CA GLU A 45 -8.02 4.44 -2.08
C GLU A 45 -6.53 4.21 -1.87
N LYS A 46 -5.73 4.48 -2.90
CA LYS A 46 -4.28 4.49 -2.79
C LYS A 46 -3.70 5.77 -3.37
N THR A 47 -2.55 6.19 -2.86
CA THR A 47 -1.77 7.26 -3.47
C THR A 47 -1.14 6.81 -4.79
N ASP A 48 -0.55 7.76 -5.50
CA ASP A 48 0.41 7.45 -6.56
C ASP A 48 1.56 6.61 -5.98
N VAL A 49 2.13 5.77 -6.85
CA VAL A 49 3.25 4.89 -6.50
C VAL A 49 4.57 5.60 -6.83
N SER A 50 5.55 5.48 -5.93
CA SER A 50 6.92 5.92 -6.18
C SER A 50 7.88 4.74 -6.00
N PHE A 51 9.10 4.87 -6.53
CA PHE A 51 10.12 3.81 -6.47
C PHE A 51 11.44 4.39 -5.99
N ASP A 52 12.17 3.64 -5.16
CA ASP A 52 13.54 3.98 -4.80
C ASP A 52 14.57 3.41 -5.79
N GLU A 53 15.85 3.70 -5.54
CA GLU A 53 16.99 3.25 -6.35
C GLU A 53 17.15 1.72 -6.37
N ARG A 54 16.58 1.00 -5.40
CA ARG A 54 16.58 -0.46 -5.32
C ARG A 54 15.36 -1.06 -6.00
N GLY A 55 14.44 -0.20 -6.47
CA GLY A 55 13.18 -0.59 -7.07
C GLY A 55 12.12 -0.95 -6.05
N ILE A 56 12.26 -0.65 -4.75
CA ILE A 56 11.16 -0.85 -3.80
C ILE A 56 10.06 0.15 -4.12
N MET A 57 8.81 -0.32 -4.22
CA MET A 57 7.65 0.53 -4.47
C MET A 57 7.12 1.08 -3.14
N TYR A 58 6.79 2.36 -3.10
CA TYR A 58 6.17 3.04 -1.96
C TYR A 58 4.79 3.53 -2.39
N PHE A 59 3.81 3.33 -1.51
CA PHE A 59 2.46 3.85 -1.68
C PHE A 59 1.78 3.93 -0.32
N SER A 60 0.66 4.61 -0.26
CA SER A 60 -0.18 4.58 0.93
C SER A 60 -1.61 4.21 0.57
N ILE A 61 -2.30 3.59 1.52
CA ILE A 61 -3.75 3.39 1.45
C ILE A 61 -4.45 4.49 2.25
N LEU A 62 -5.58 4.93 1.73
CA LEU A 62 -6.41 5.97 2.33
C LEU A 62 -7.78 5.37 2.64
N ILE A 63 -8.20 5.48 3.90
CA ILE A 63 -9.47 4.97 4.39
C ILE A 63 -10.22 6.12 5.03
N THR A 64 -11.41 6.44 4.53
CA THR A 64 -12.25 7.46 5.17
C THR A 64 -13.06 6.81 6.28
N LEU A 65 -12.86 7.28 7.51
CA LEU A 65 -13.64 6.89 8.67
C LEU A 65 -14.67 7.97 8.98
N TYR A 66 -15.84 7.54 9.43
CA TYR A 66 -16.95 8.40 9.78
C TYR A 66 -17.34 8.17 11.24
N GLU A 67 -17.71 9.25 11.93
CA GLU A 67 -18.32 9.15 13.26
C GLU A 67 -19.61 8.31 13.21
N ASN A 68 -20.40 8.45 12.12
CA ASN A 68 -21.56 7.62 11.86
C ASN A 68 -21.62 7.17 10.39
N PRO A 69 -21.30 5.90 10.08
CA PRO A 69 -21.28 5.41 8.70
C PRO A 69 -22.66 5.33 8.05
N SER A 70 -23.77 5.38 8.81
CA SER A 70 -25.12 5.39 8.24
C SER A 70 -25.54 6.79 7.72
N GLN A 71 -24.81 7.85 8.10
CA GLN A 71 -25.10 9.23 7.73
C GLN A 71 -23.81 10.03 7.46
N PRO A 72 -22.98 9.60 6.49
CA PRO A 72 -21.61 10.11 6.31
C PRO A 72 -21.52 11.61 6.01
N GLU A 73 -22.55 12.21 5.41
CA GLU A 73 -22.57 13.64 5.09
C GLU A 73 -22.95 14.54 6.27
N LYS A 74 -23.46 13.97 7.37
CA LYS A 74 -23.98 14.75 8.50
C LYS A 74 -23.02 14.86 9.68
N PHE A 75 -22.02 13.99 9.74
CA PHE A 75 -21.13 13.87 10.88
C PHE A 75 -19.67 14.05 10.47
N ALA A 76 -18.78 14.14 11.46
CA ALA A 76 -17.36 14.29 11.21
C ALA A 76 -16.79 13.06 10.48
N SER A 77 -15.79 13.31 9.63
CA SER A 77 -15.04 12.30 8.91
C SER A 77 -13.54 12.61 8.96
N GLU A 78 -12.72 11.58 8.90
CA GLU A 78 -11.27 11.68 8.86
C GLU A 78 -10.72 10.65 7.87
N ILE A 79 -9.69 11.00 7.11
CA ILE A 79 -8.96 10.10 6.22
C ILE A 79 -7.79 9.52 7.00
N VAL A 80 -7.77 8.21 7.19
CA VAL A 80 -6.63 7.49 7.73
C VAL A 80 -5.70 7.11 6.59
N ASN A 81 -4.46 7.55 6.70
CA ASN A 81 -3.39 7.26 5.76
C ASN A 81 -2.41 6.25 6.37
N VAL A 82 -2.25 5.09 5.72
CA VAL A 82 -1.31 4.04 6.13
C VAL A 82 -0.31 3.81 5.01
N SER A 83 0.97 3.90 5.34
CA SER A 83 2.08 3.77 4.40
C SER A 83 2.55 2.33 4.27
N LEU A 84 2.80 1.91 3.03
CA LEU A 84 3.29 0.58 2.71
C LEU A 84 4.47 0.64 1.75
N THR A 85 5.33 -0.38 1.84
CA THR A 85 6.27 -0.70 0.77
C THR A 85 5.96 -2.05 0.17
N LEU A 86 6.33 -2.21 -1.12
CA LEU A 86 6.21 -3.44 -1.86
C LEU A 86 7.53 -3.73 -2.57
N ASP A 87 8.13 -4.86 -2.23
CA ASP A 87 9.27 -5.41 -2.96
C ASP A 87 8.87 -6.74 -3.64
N LYS A 88 9.51 -7.05 -4.78
CA LYS A 88 9.32 -8.34 -5.47
C LYS A 88 10.62 -9.13 -5.37
N ILE A 89 10.58 -10.22 -4.61
CA ILE A 89 11.70 -11.13 -4.42
C ILE A 89 11.35 -12.47 -5.04
N LEU A 90 12.00 -12.81 -6.15
CA LEU A 90 11.73 -14.02 -6.93
C LEU A 90 10.22 -14.12 -7.30
N ASP A 91 9.52 -15.06 -6.66
CA ASP A 91 8.12 -15.40 -6.93
C ASP A 91 7.15 -14.84 -5.88
N ASN A 92 7.65 -14.12 -4.88
CA ASN A 92 6.82 -13.52 -3.84
C ASN A 92 6.94 -11.99 -3.78
N TYR A 93 5.88 -11.38 -3.29
CA TYR A 93 5.81 -9.97 -2.95
C TYR A 93 6.04 -9.83 -1.44
N VAL A 94 6.85 -8.87 -1.04
CA VAL A 94 7.04 -8.52 0.37
C VAL A 94 6.38 -7.19 0.61
N VAL A 95 5.31 -7.19 1.40
CA VAL A 95 4.63 -5.98 1.84
C VAL A 95 5.12 -5.62 3.24
N VAL A 96 5.56 -4.38 3.41
CA VAL A 96 5.97 -3.86 4.73
C VAL A 96 5.03 -2.73 5.14
N ILE A 97 4.46 -2.81 6.34
CA ILE A 97 3.58 -1.77 6.88
C ILE A 97 4.39 -0.80 7.74
N LEU A 98 4.45 0.46 7.35
CA LEU A 98 5.18 1.51 8.06
C LEU A 98 4.24 2.28 9.01
N PRO A 99 4.74 2.76 10.16
CA PRO A 99 6.11 2.68 10.66
C PRO A 99 6.42 1.39 11.42
N TRP A 100 5.47 0.47 11.55
CA TRP A 100 5.62 -0.71 12.42
C TRP A 100 6.65 -1.74 11.92
N GLY A 101 7.09 -1.64 10.67
CA GLY A 101 8.11 -2.52 10.08
C GLY A 101 7.64 -3.97 9.96
N LYS A 102 6.33 -4.21 10.01
CA LYS A 102 5.77 -5.56 9.92
C LYS A 102 5.80 -6.00 8.47
N GLU A 103 6.53 -7.09 8.21
CA GLU A 103 6.66 -7.68 6.87
C GLU A 103 5.69 -8.85 6.67
N PHE A 104 5.12 -8.93 5.48
CA PHE A 104 4.27 -10.02 5.01
C PHE A 104 4.76 -10.52 3.67
N LYS A 105 5.01 -11.84 3.58
CA LYS A 105 5.41 -12.50 2.33
C LYS A 105 4.18 -13.08 1.67
N LEU A 106 3.85 -12.53 0.51
CA LEU A 106 2.62 -12.77 -0.23
C LEU A 106 2.94 -13.43 -1.57
N PHE A 107 2.24 -14.51 -1.87
CA PHE A 107 2.25 -15.14 -3.18
C PHE A 107 0.93 -14.83 -3.87
N TRP A 108 0.96 -14.71 -5.20
CA TRP A 108 -0.21 -14.28 -5.98
C TRP A 108 -1.41 -15.24 -5.83
N ASP A 109 -1.14 -16.52 -5.60
CA ASP A 109 -2.09 -17.61 -5.47
C ASP A 109 -2.58 -17.83 -4.02
N GLU A 110 -1.97 -17.18 -3.03
CA GLU A 110 -2.26 -17.39 -1.60
C GLU A 110 -3.12 -16.26 -1.01
N PHE A 111 -4.38 -16.17 -1.44
CA PHE A 111 -5.28 -15.08 -1.04
C PHE A 111 -5.51 -14.97 0.48
N ASN A 112 -5.46 -16.07 1.23
CA ASN A 112 -5.65 -16.05 2.69
C ASN A 112 -4.57 -15.22 3.40
N LYS A 113 -3.39 -15.06 2.79
CA LYS A 113 -2.32 -14.24 3.39
C LYS A 113 -2.59 -12.75 3.31
N PHE A 114 -3.49 -12.30 2.43
CA PHE A 114 -3.88 -10.90 2.38
C PHE A 114 -4.68 -10.51 3.62
N GLU A 115 -5.55 -11.40 4.10
CA GLU A 115 -6.36 -11.17 5.31
C GLU A 115 -5.48 -10.91 6.54
N GLU A 116 -4.35 -11.61 6.68
CA GLU A 116 -3.39 -11.35 7.77
C GLU A 116 -2.82 -9.93 7.73
N VAL A 117 -2.56 -9.39 6.54
CA VAL A 117 -2.10 -7.99 6.37
C VAL A 117 -3.22 -7.02 6.73
N TYR A 118 -4.43 -7.29 6.25
CA TYR A 118 -5.59 -6.44 6.47
C TYR A 118 -5.97 -6.38 7.95
N GLU A 119 -5.95 -7.52 8.63
CA GLU A 119 -6.22 -7.61 10.06
C GLU A 119 -5.18 -6.86 10.88
N PHE A 120 -3.90 -6.95 10.51
CA PHE A 120 -2.86 -6.17 11.16
C PHE A 120 -3.09 -4.67 11.00
N ILE A 121 -3.41 -4.20 9.78
CA ILE A 121 -3.73 -2.79 9.53
C ILE A 121 -4.95 -2.36 10.34
N PHE A 122 -6.01 -3.17 10.35
CA PHE A 122 -7.24 -2.90 11.12
C PHE A 122 -6.94 -2.70 12.61
N GLU A 123 -6.22 -3.63 13.22
CA GLU A 123 -5.88 -3.53 14.64
C GLU A 123 -5.00 -2.31 14.92
N LYS A 124 -4.08 -1.93 14.01
CA LYS A 124 -3.29 -0.69 14.17
C LYS A 124 -4.10 0.59 14.05
N ILE A 125 -5.06 0.65 13.13
CA ILE A 125 -5.99 1.78 13.03
C ILE A 125 -6.82 1.87 14.32
N LYS A 126 -7.39 0.75 14.77
CA LYS A 126 -8.21 0.67 15.98
C LYS A 126 -7.44 1.01 17.25
N GLU A 127 -6.20 0.54 17.39
CA GLU A 127 -5.29 0.90 18.48
C GLU A 127 -5.09 2.42 18.54
N ALA A 128 -4.95 3.10 17.40
CA ALA A 128 -4.70 4.55 17.35
C ALA A 128 -5.86 5.41 17.90
N TYR A 129 -7.10 4.90 17.85
CA TYR A 129 -8.27 5.58 18.43
C TYR A 129 -8.61 5.14 19.85
N THR A 130 -8.12 3.96 20.29
CA THR A 130 -8.44 3.40 21.61
C THR A 130 -7.39 3.68 22.68
N SER A 131 -6.17 4.05 22.28
CA SER A 131 -5.01 4.24 23.19
C SER A 131 -4.95 5.60 23.92
N GLY A 132 -5.99 6.42 23.84
CA GLY A 132 -6.33 7.38 24.90
C GLY A 132 -5.77 8.80 24.82
N ILE A 133 -5.03 9.17 23.77
CA ILE A 133 -4.71 10.58 23.49
C ILE A 133 -4.78 10.77 21.98
N THR A 134 -5.92 11.25 21.51
CA THR A 134 -6.09 11.54 20.09
C THR A 134 -6.63 12.95 19.98
N ASP A 135 -5.76 13.89 19.60
CA ASP A 135 -6.17 15.24 19.23
C ASP A 135 -6.97 15.10 17.92
N LEU A 136 -8.29 14.99 18.05
CA LEU A 136 -9.24 14.99 16.94
C LEU A 136 -9.43 16.44 16.53
N SER A 137 -8.38 17.05 15.98
CA SER A 137 -8.48 18.42 15.49
C SER A 137 -9.41 18.43 14.28
N PRO A 138 -10.54 19.17 14.33
CA PRO A 138 -11.46 19.27 13.20
C PRO A 138 -10.83 19.96 11.98
N GLU A 139 -9.64 20.56 12.13
CA GLU A 139 -8.89 21.19 11.04
C GLU A 139 -8.04 20.19 10.24
N ASN A 140 -7.61 19.08 10.87
CA ASN A 140 -6.84 18.03 10.20
C ASN A 140 -7.75 16.89 9.75
N LYS A 141 -8.18 16.96 8.48
CA LYS A 141 -9.00 15.90 7.86
C LYS A 141 -8.24 14.61 7.58
N THR A 142 -6.91 14.59 7.70
CA THR A 142 -6.09 13.41 7.43
C THR A 142 -5.26 13.05 8.65
N ARG A 143 -5.33 11.78 9.05
CA ARG A 143 -4.49 11.15 10.07
C ARG A 143 -3.46 10.26 9.40
N ASN A 144 -2.21 10.70 9.44
CA ASN A 144 -1.08 9.89 9.01
C ASN A 144 -0.71 8.92 10.13
N LEU A 145 -0.99 7.63 9.92
CA LEU A 145 -0.46 6.56 10.75
C LEU A 145 0.85 5.99 10.19
N GLY A 146 1.24 6.41 8.98
CA GLY A 146 2.45 6.03 8.28
C GLY A 146 3.52 7.13 8.21
N TRP A 147 4.43 6.99 7.24
CA TRP A 147 5.40 8.03 6.89
C TRP A 147 4.87 8.89 5.74
N GLU A 148 5.17 10.18 5.77
CA GLU A 148 5.04 11.02 4.57
C GLU A 148 6.25 10.73 3.66
N PHE A 149 5.99 10.38 2.40
CA PHE A 149 7.04 10.16 1.39
C PHE A 149 7.03 11.27 0.35
#